data_AF-D5T238-F1
#
_entry.id   AF-D5T238-F1
#
_cell.length_a   1.000
_cell.length_b   1.000
_cell.length_c   1.000
_cell.angle_alpha   90.00
_cell.angle_beta   90.00
_cell.angle_gamma   90.00
#
_symmetry.space_group_name_H-M   'P 1'
#
loop_
_entity.id
_entity.type
_entity.pdbx_description
1 polymer ?
#
loop_
_entity_poly.entity_id
_entity_poly.type
_entity_poly.pdbx_seq_one_letter_code
_entity_poly.pdbx_strand_id
1 'polypeptide(L)' 'MQQLQRWPKWLNRNEAHQYISVADNTFMKYYVKNGKVKAYPTEHGIRYDRDEIDEAVKHYYD' A
#
# COMPACT_ATOMS: atom_id res chain seq x y z
N MET A 1 18.02 17.88 4.40
CA MET A 1 16.70 17.72 5.03
C MET A 1 16.02 16.52 4.37
N GLN A 2 16.17 15.31 4.90
CA GLN A 2 15.31 14.20 4.45
C GLN A 2 13.91 14.49 4.99
N GLN A 3 13.01 14.95 4.12
CA GLN A 3 11.60 14.95 4.45
C GLN A 3 11.21 13.48 4.61
N LEU A 4 11.13 13.01 5.86
CA LEU A 4 10.33 11.84 6.21
C LEU A 4 8.91 12.18 5.78
N GLN A 5 8.58 11.83 4.55
CA GLN A 5 7.24 11.92 3.99
C GLN A 5 6.38 11.05 4.92
N ARG A 6 5.68 11.70 5.86
CA ARG A 6 4.85 11.01 6.85
C ARG A 6 3.61 10.54 6.13
N TRP A 7 3.73 9.41 5.46
CA TRP A 7 2.61 8.73 4.83
C TRP A 7 1.56 8.45 5.91
N PRO A 8 0.29 8.84 5.69
CA PRO A 8 -0.79 8.55 6.61
C PRO A 8 -0.96 7.04 6.76
N LYS A 9 -1.59 6.60 7.85
CA LYS A 9 -1.88 5.16 8.05
C LYS A 9 -2.77 4.61 6.93
N TRP A 10 -3.71 5.42 6.45
CA TRP A 10 -4.65 5.05 5.40
C TRP A 10 -4.25 5.69 4.07
N LEU A 11 -3.71 4.88 3.18
CA LEU A 11 -3.24 5.30 1.86
C LEU A 11 -4.32 5.04 0.81
N ASN A 12 -4.52 5.98 -0.10
CA ASN A 12 -5.29 5.68 -1.32
C ASN A 12 -4.44 4.80 -2.28
N ARG A 13 -5.05 4.30 -3.36
CA ARG A 13 -4.35 3.46 -4.35
C ARG A 13 -3.08 4.10 -4.92
N ASN A 14 -3.14 5.39 -5.25
CA ASN A 14 -2.04 6.15 -5.83
C ASN A 14 -0.88 6.29 -4.81
N GLU A 15 -1.23 6.66 -3.58
CA GLU A 15 -0.28 6.76 -2.46
C GLU A 15 0.34 5.39 -2.13
N ALA A 16 -0.46 4.32 -2.14
CA ALA A 16 -0.01 2.98 -1.77
C ALA A 16 1.05 2.42 -2.72
N HIS A 17 0.87 2.54 -4.04
CA HIS A 17 1.89 2.07 -4.99
C HIS A 17 3.13 2.98 -4.99
N GLN A 18 2.98 4.28 -4.72
CA GLN A 18 4.09 5.22 -4.57
C GLN A 18 4.90 4.95 -3.28
N TYR A 19 4.23 4.61 -2.18
CA TYR A 19 4.85 4.32 -0.89
C TYR A 19 5.89 3.21 -1.00
N ILE A 20 5.59 2.16 -1.75
CA ILE A 20 6.49 1.02 -1.99
C ILE A 20 7.24 1.14 -3.33
N SER A 21 7.12 2.28 -4.00
CA SER A 21 7.78 2.60 -5.26
C SER A 21 7.57 1.56 -6.38
N VAL A 22 6.38 0.96 -6.46
CA VAL A 22 6.00 0.00 -7.51
C VAL A 22 4.97 0.58 -8.48
N ALA A 23 4.82 -0.08 -9.62
CA ALA A 23 3.74 0.21 -10.55
C ALA A 23 2.37 -0.14 -9.95
N ASP A 24 1.37 0.69 -10.23
CA ASP A 24 -0.02 0.50 -9.84
C ASP A 24 -0.56 -0.92 -10.14
N ASN A 25 -0.32 -1.44 -11.34
CA ASN A 25 -0.72 -2.79 -11.73
C ASN A 25 -0.04 -3.87 -10.89
N THR A 26 1.23 -3.66 -10.51
CA THR A 26 1.98 -4.58 -9.65
C THR A 26 1.38 -4.58 -8.25
N PHE A 27 1.06 -3.40 -7.70
CA PHE A 27 0.40 -3.28 -6.41
C PHE A 27 -0.94 -4.03 -6.41
N MET A 28 -1.81 -3.78 -7.39
CA MET A 28 -3.10 -4.48 -7.48
C MET A 28 -2.96 -6.00 -7.65
N LYS A 29 -2.05 -6.47 -8.51
CA LYS A 29 -1.93 -7.90 -8.84
C LYS A 29 -1.26 -8.71 -7.73
N TYR A 30 -0.20 -8.19 -7.12
CA TYR A 30 0.63 -8.95 -6.18
C TYR A 30 0.31 -8.68 -4.71
N TYR A 31 -0.24 -7.51 -4.39
CA TYR A 31 -0.56 -7.15 -3.01
C TYR A 31 -2.05 -7.30 -2.74
N VAL A 32 -2.90 -6.69 -3.56
CA VAL A 32 -4.36 -6.72 -3.33
C VAL A 32 -4.96 -8.07 -3.75
N LYS A 33 -4.74 -8.49 -5.00
CA LYS A 33 -5.34 -9.72 -5.55
C LYS A 33 -4.79 -11.00 -4.90
N ASN A 34 -3.56 -10.96 -4.41
CA ASN A 34 -2.94 -12.06 -3.68
C ASN A 34 -3.32 -12.09 -2.19
N GLY A 35 -4.16 -11.16 -1.73
CA GLY A 35 -4.63 -11.09 -0.34
C GLY A 35 -3.58 -10.63 0.68
N LYS A 36 -2.45 -10.07 0.23
CA LYS A 36 -1.40 -9.54 1.13
C LYS A 36 -1.79 -8.21 1.76
N VAL A 37 -2.56 -7.39 1.06
CA VAL A 37 -3.05 -6.08 1.52
C VAL A 37 -4.54 -6.01 1.31
N LYS A 38 -5.30 -5.59 2.33
CA LYS A 38 -6.76 -5.46 2.22
C LYS A 38 -7.15 -4.11 1.64
N ALA A 39 -8.15 -4.17 0.77
CA ALA A 39 -8.86 -2.99 0.29
C ALA A 39 -9.99 -2.66 1.27
N TYR A 40 -9.84 -1.57 2.02
CA TYR A 40 -10.85 -1.09 2.95
C TYR A 40 -11.77 -0.09 2.23
N PRO A 41 -13.05 -0.44 1.98
CA PRO A 41 -14.00 0.52 1.45
C PRO A 41 -14.35 1.55 2.54
N THR A 42 -14.14 2.82 2.23
CA THR A 42 -14.53 3.96 3.08
C THR A 42 -15.49 4.87 2.31
N GLU A 43 -16.15 5.82 2.99
CA GLU A 43 -17.03 6.80 2.35
C GLU A 43 -16.32 7.62 1.26
N HIS A 44 -15.00 7.74 1.33
CA HIS A 44 -14.16 8.46 0.37
C HIS A 44 -13.48 7.54 -0.67
N GLY A 45 -13.89 6.28 -0.77
CA GLY A 45 -13.32 5.28 -1.67
C GLY A 45 -12.45 4.23 -0.97
N ILE A 46 -11.67 3.48 -1.75
CA ILE A 46 -10.83 2.40 -1.22
C ILE A 46 -9.56 2.97 -0.61
N ARG A 47 -9.29 2.56 0.63
CA ARG A 47 -8.06 2.83 1.37
C ARG A 47 -7.31 1.53 1.68
N TYR A 48 -6.00 1.64 1.79
CA TYR A 48 -5.08 0.55 2.10
C TYR A 48 -4.32 0.92 3.38
N ASP A 49 -4.15 -0.05 4.26
CA ASP A 49 -3.42 0.16 5.51
C ASP A 49 -1.91 0.10 5.25
N ARG A 50 -1.19 1.13 5.69
CA ARG A 50 0.25 1.26 5.50
C ARG A 50 1.03 0.16 6.23
N ASP A 51 0.59 -0.25 7.42
CA ASP A 51 1.26 -1.30 8.19
C ASP A 51 1.09 -2.66 7.47
N GLU A 52 -0.09 -2.97 6.93
CA GLU A 52 -0.27 -4.17 6.09
C GLU A 52 0.61 -4.15 4.83
N ILE A 53 0.77 -2.97 4.20
CA ILE A 53 1.66 -2.81 3.05
C ILE A 53 3.11 -3.05 3.46
N ASP A 54 3.56 -2.50 4.59
CA ASP A 54 4.92 -2.69 5.11
C ASP A 54 5.22 -4.17 5.41
N GLU A 55 4.27 -4.86 6.06
CA GLU A 55 4.34 -6.30 6.30
C GLU A 55 4.40 -7.08 4.98
N ALA A 56 3.54 -6.75 4.01
CA ALA A 56 3.51 -7.41 2.70
C ALA A 56 4.81 -7.23 1.91
N VAL A 57 5.49 -6.08 2.03
CA VAL A 57 6.80 -5.81 1.43
C VAL A 57 7.91 -6.57 2.15
N LYS A 58 7.92 -6.57 3.49
CA LYS A 58 8.90 -7.34 4.28
C LYS A 58 8.85 -8.82 3.96
N HIS A 59 7.64 -9.38 3.85
CA HIS A 59 7.40 -10.77 3.48
C HIS A 59 7.59 -11.07 1.98
N TYR A 60 7.96 -10.10 1.14
CA TYR A 60 8.25 -10.34 -0.27
C TYR A 60 9.71 -10.78 -0.51
N TYR A 61 10.62 -10.46 0.41
CA TYR A 61 12.06 -10.74 0.27
C TYR A 61 12.53 -12.00 1.03
N ASP A 62 11.61 -12.78 1.61
CA ASP A 62 11.88 -14.08 2.23
C ASP A 62 11.72 -15.23 1.22
#